data_AF-A0A6G1SLW5-F1
#
_entry.id   AF-A0A6G1SLW5-F1
#
_cell.length_a   1.000
_cell.length_b   1.000
_cell.length_c   1.000
_cell.angle_alpha   90.00
_cell.angle_beta   90.00
_cell.angle_gamma   90.00
#
_symmetry.space_group_name_H-M   'P 1'
#
loop_
_entity.id
_entity.type
_entity.pdbx_description
1 polymer ?
#
loop_
_entity_poly.entity_id
_entity_poly.type
_entity_poly.pdbx_seq_one_letter_code
_entity_poly.pdbx_strand_id
1 'polypeptide(L)'
;MSSSSGEEGIYVEDMMKVMFEARNIRMTDELELGPVDEPDEDICKLVDGIKADLETGSGKKFETLKPVRVRPRFVSGKHMFVKAKAKKADGTEQIIHVKIFEPVSGPLELKAYQLNHQPEDELVGF
;
A
#
# COMPACT_ATOMS: atom_id res chain seq x y z
N MET A 1 26.98 -42.14 -14.68
CA MET A 1 27.47 -41.03 -15.52
C MET A 1 26.27 -40.51 -16.27
N SER A 2 25.80 -39.27 -16.22
CA SER A 2 26.12 -38.01 -15.53
C SER A 2 24.84 -37.16 -15.72
N SER A 3 24.32 -36.47 -14.69
CA SER A 3 24.26 -34.99 -14.57
C SER A 3 23.79 -34.28 -15.86
N SER A 4 22.78 -33.40 -15.89
CA SER A 4 22.58 -32.16 -15.11
C SER A 4 21.16 -31.60 -15.42
N SER A 5 20.40 -31.11 -14.43
CA SER A 5 20.15 -29.69 -14.08
C SER A 5 19.55 -28.80 -15.18
N GLY A 6 18.44 -28.13 -14.86
CA GLY A 6 17.86 -27.03 -15.61
C GLY A 6 16.55 -26.56 -14.98
N GLU A 7 16.66 -25.71 -13.96
CA GLU A 7 15.60 -24.82 -13.48
C GLU A 7 15.31 -23.73 -14.54
N GLU A 8 14.53 -22.70 -14.18
CA GLU A 8 14.18 -21.48 -14.95
C GLU A 8 12.89 -21.63 -15.78
N GLY A 9 11.82 -20.87 -15.58
CA GLY A 9 11.54 -19.71 -14.75
C GLY A 9 10.33 -19.04 -15.39
N ILE A 10 9.21 -18.92 -14.67
CA ILE A 10 8.01 -18.22 -15.18
C ILE A 10 8.29 -16.72 -15.00
N TYR A 11 9.12 -16.18 -15.88
CA TYR A 11 9.60 -14.81 -15.83
C TYR A 11 8.60 -13.89 -16.56
N VAL A 12 7.86 -13.10 -15.77
CA VAL A 12 7.31 -11.74 -16.01
C VAL A 12 6.49 -11.41 -17.28
N GLU A 13 6.72 -12.05 -18.42
CA GLU A 13 6.04 -11.73 -19.69
C GLU A 13 4.58 -12.20 -19.71
N ASP A 14 4.27 -13.32 -19.05
CA ASP A 14 2.91 -13.85 -18.98
C ASP A 14 1.98 -12.96 -18.12
N MET A 15 2.54 -12.33 -17.08
CA MET A 15 1.79 -11.43 -16.20
C MET A 15 1.44 -10.10 -16.90
N MET A 16 2.31 -9.59 -17.79
CA MET A 16 1.99 -8.42 -18.61
C MET A 16 0.94 -8.74 -19.68
N LYS A 17 0.84 -9.98 -20.15
CA LYS A 17 -0.17 -10.40 -21.12
C LYS A 17 -1.57 -10.46 -20.49
N VAL A 18 -1.67 -11.01 -19.29
CA VAL A 18 -2.93 -10.99 -18.49
C VAL A 18 -3.38 -9.56 -18.19
N MET A 19 -2.43 -8.64 -17.93
CA MET A 19 -2.73 -7.22 -17.72
C MET A 19 -3.20 -6.50 -19.00
N PHE A 20 -2.85 -6.99 -20.19
CA PHE A 20 -3.20 -6.34 -21.46
C PHE A 20 -4.53 -6.84 -22.07
N GLU A 21 -4.93 -8.09 -21.79
CA GLU A 21 -6.21 -8.66 -22.27
C GLU A 21 -7.45 -8.21 -21.48
N ALA A 22 -7.28 -7.53 -20.34
CA ALA A 22 -8.39 -6.93 -19.58
C ALA A 22 -8.93 -5.61 -20.16
N ARG A 23 -8.62 -5.27 -21.42
CA ARG A 23 -9.14 -4.08 -22.11
C ARG A 23 -10.54 -4.32 -22.69
N ASN A 24 -11.56 -4.30 -21.84
CA ASN A 24 -12.90 -3.83 -22.26
C ASN A 24 -13.86 -3.45 -21.12
N ILE A 25 -13.36 -2.78 -20.07
CA ILE A 25 -14.22 -2.17 -19.05
C ILE A 25 -13.90 -0.67 -18.98
N ARG A 26 -14.98 0.12 -18.96
CA ARG A 26 -15.06 1.58 -19.16
C ARG A 26 -13.98 2.37 -18.40
N MET A 27 -13.20 3.13 -19.17
CA MET A 27 -12.29 4.18 -18.72
C MET A 27 -13.08 5.35 -18.10
N THR A 28 -13.17 5.40 -16.78
CA THR A 28 -13.47 6.63 -16.02
C THR A 28 -12.65 6.61 -14.74
N ASP A 29 -11.56 7.38 -14.68
CA ASP A 29 -10.81 7.89 -13.50
C ASP A 29 -10.29 6.89 -12.42
N GLU A 30 -10.84 5.68 -12.31
CA GLU A 30 -10.47 4.61 -11.37
C GLU A 30 -9.28 3.76 -11.83
N LEU A 31 -8.83 3.91 -13.08
CA LEU A 31 -7.86 3.00 -13.72
C LEU A 31 -6.39 3.22 -13.31
N GLU A 32 -6.06 4.25 -12.54
CA GLU A 32 -4.70 4.39 -11.99
C GLU A 32 -4.55 3.70 -10.63
N LEU A 33 -5.66 3.42 -9.95
CA LEU A 33 -5.68 2.73 -8.66
C LEU A 33 -5.72 1.22 -8.93
N GLY A 34 -4.70 0.51 -8.47
CA GLY A 34 -4.68 -0.94 -8.44
C GLY A 34 -5.76 -1.53 -7.52
N PRO A 35 -5.89 -2.86 -7.52
CA PRO A 35 -6.82 -3.57 -6.65
C PRO A 35 -6.57 -3.27 -5.17
N VAL A 36 -7.63 -3.40 -4.38
CA VAL A 36 -7.51 -3.36 -2.91
C VAL A 36 -7.15 -4.75 -2.44
N ASP A 37 -5.98 -4.86 -1.83
CA ASP A 37 -5.42 -6.14 -1.38
C ASP A 37 -5.15 -6.12 0.13
N GLU A 38 -4.90 -7.32 0.67
CA GLU A 38 -4.41 -7.49 2.02
C GLU A 38 -2.94 -7.04 2.11
N PRO A 39 -2.51 -6.46 3.24
CA PRO A 39 -1.15 -5.97 3.37
C PRO A 39 -0.16 -7.11 3.63
N ASP A 40 0.86 -7.20 2.78
CA ASP A 40 2.00 -8.09 2.96
C ASP A 40 3.02 -7.57 4.00
N GLU A 41 4.06 -8.37 4.27
CA GLU A 41 5.17 -8.00 5.16
C GLU A 41 5.86 -6.70 4.73
N ASP A 42 6.00 -6.48 3.42
CA ASP A 42 6.58 -5.25 2.88
C ASP A 42 5.72 -4.03 3.22
N ILE A 43 4.38 -4.14 3.12
CA ILE A 43 3.46 -3.06 3.51
C ILE A 43 3.58 -2.75 5.00
N CYS A 44 3.72 -3.79 5.83
CA CYS A 44 3.89 -3.60 7.27
C CYS A 44 5.17 -2.80 7.56
N LYS A 45 6.30 -3.16 6.92
CA LYS A 45 7.57 -2.42 7.05
C LYS A 45 7.47 -0.98 6.57
N LEU A 46 6.77 -0.73 5.45
CA LEU A 46 6.54 0.62 4.93
C LEU A 46 5.74 1.48 5.92
N VAL A 47 4.69 0.90 6.50
CA VAL A 47 3.84 1.57 7.48
C VAL A 47 4.58 1.84 8.80
N ASP A 48 5.42 0.91 9.25
CA ASP A 48 6.32 1.13 10.39
C ASP A 48 7.34 2.23 10.11
N GLY A 49 7.86 2.29 8.88
CA GLY A 49 8.81 3.33 8.43
C GLY A 49 8.23 4.75 8.51
N ILE A 50 6.97 4.94 8.11
CA ILE A 50 6.29 6.25 8.16
C ILE A 50 5.67 6.57 9.51
N LYS A 51 5.70 5.66 10.48
CA LYS A 51 5.06 5.85 11.78
C LYS A 51 5.58 7.10 12.48
N ALA A 52 6.89 7.31 12.47
CA ALA A 52 7.51 8.48 13.09
C ALA A 52 7.06 9.81 12.43
N ASP A 53 6.99 9.84 11.09
CA ASP A 53 6.50 10.98 10.33
C ASP A 53 5.01 11.25 10.61
N LEU A 54 4.21 10.18 10.72
CA LEU A 54 2.79 10.27 11.05
C LEU A 54 2.58 10.82 12.47
N GLU A 55 3.35 10.36 13.46
CA GLU A 55 3.28 10.86 14.83
C GLU A 55 3.67 12.34 14.90
N THR A 56 4.73 12.72 14.18
CA THR A 56 5.21 14.10 14.09
C THR A 56 4.18 15.00 13.41
N GLY A 57 3.59 14.56 12.29
CA GLY A 57 2.60 15.34 11.53
C GLY A 57 1.25 15.44 12.24
N SER A 58 0.76 14.34 12.81
CA SER A 58 -0.55 14.31 13.48
C SER A 58 -0.53 14.87 14.90
N GLY A 59 0.65 14.99 15.53
CA GLY A 59 0.80 15.32 16.95
C GLY A 59 0.25 14.26 17.90
N LYS A 60 -0.08 13.05 17.41
CA LYS A 60 -0.61 11.94 18.19
C LYS A 60 0.42 10.81 18.24
N LYS A 61 0.50 10.12 19.38
CA LYS A 61 1.33 8.92 19.52
C LYS A 61 0.50 7.65 19.26
N PHE A 62 1.11 6.71 18.54
CA PHE A 62 0.51 5.42 18.23
C PHE A 62 1.39 4.31 18.82
N GLU A 63 0.79 3.48 19.66
CA GLU A 63 1.48 2.30 20.20
C GLU A 63 1.70 1.29 19.09
N THR A 64 0.63 0.96 18.36
CA THR A 64 0.68 0.06 17.20
C THR A 64 -0.03 0.67 16.00
N LEU A 65 0.50 0.34 14.82
CA LEU A 65 -0.09 0.71 13.55
C LEU A 65 -0.11 -0.52 12.64
N LYS A 66 -1.28 -1.16 12.55
CA LYS A 66 -1.44 -2.40 11.78
C LYS A 66 -2.14 -2.10 10.47
N PRO A 67 -1.52 -2.29 9.30
CA PRO A 67 -2.23 -2.17 8.04
C PRO A 67 -3.33 -3.25 7.95
N VAL A 68 -4.44 -2.90 7.32
CA VAL A 68 -5.62 -3.76 7.13
C VAL A 68 -5.93 -3.92 5.65
N ARG A 69 -5.79 -2.85 4.87
CA ARG A 69 -5.95 -2.88 3.40
C ARG A 69 -4.94 -1.95 2.75
N VAL A 70 -4.49 -2.32 1.56
CA VAL A 70 -3.64 -1.48 0.73
C VAL A 70 -4.26 -1.32 -0.64
N ARG A 71 -4.09 -0.15 -1.24
CA ARG A 71 -4.45 0.13 -2.62
C ARG A 71 -3.29 0.89 -3.27
N PRO A 72 -2.52 0.26 -4.17
CA PRO A 72 -1.45 0.94 -4.88
C PRO A 72 -2.02 1.84 -5.99
N ARG A 73 -1.29 2.90 -6.35
CA ARG A 73 -1.50 3.71 -7.55
C ARG A 73 -0.16 3.91 -8.21
N PHE A 74 -0.02 3.38 -9.42
CA PHE A 74 1.23 3.45 -10.17
C PHE A 74 1.31 4.77 -10.92
N VAL A 75 2.39 5.51 -10.70
CA VAL A 75 2.69 6.80 -11.34
C VAL A 75 4.17 6.79 -11.77
N SER A 76 4.84 7.95 -11.82
CA SER A 76 6.32 8.00 -11.85
C SER A 76 6.91 7.64 -10.48
N GLY A 77 6.68 6.40 -10.05
CA GLY A 77 6.81 5.90 -8.67
C GLY A 77 5.54 5.16 -8.26
N LYS A 78 5.36 4.93 -6.96
CA LYS A 78 4.18 4.22 -6.45
C LYS A 78 3.58 4.98 -5.29
N HIS A 79 2.34 5.44 -5.47
CA HIS A 79 1.52 5.86 -4.35
C HIS A 79 0.86 4.63 -3.71
N MET A 80 0.85 4.57 -2.39
CA MET A 80 0.24 3.49 -1.64
C MET A 80 -0.73 4.10 -0.67
N PHE A 81 -2.02 3.88 -0.93
CA PHE A 81 -3.07 4.18 0.02
C PHE A 81 -3.15 2.99 0.96
N VAL A 82 -3.07 3.22 2.26
CA VAL A 82 -3.11 2.16 3.26
C VAL A 82 -4.15 2.51 4.31
N LYS A 83 -5.10 1.61 4.50
CA LYS A 83 -6.01 1.61 5.64
C LYS A 83 -5.32 0.88 6.78
N ALA A 84 -5.12 1.55 7.90
CA ALA A 84 -4.45 0.97 9.06
C ALA A 84 -5.30 1.15 10.32
N LYS A 85 -5.29 0.12 11.17
CA LYS A 85 -5.81 0.17 12.53
C LYS A 85 -4.69 0.68 13.44
N ALA A 86 -4.90 1.86 13.99
CA ALA A 86 -3.95 2.51 14.88
C ALA A 86 -4.46 2.44 16.32
N LYS A 87 -3.62 1.94 17.24
CA LYS A 87 -3.92 1.95 18.67
C LYS A 87 -3.13 3.08 19.32
N LYS A 88 -3.82 3.96 20.03
CA LYS A 88 -3.18 5.07 20.77
C LYS A 88 -2.64 4.58 22.11
N ALA A 89 -1.77 5.38 22.72
CA ALA A 89 -1.23 5.12 24.06
C ALA A 89 -2.32 5.05 25.16
N ASP A 90 -3.45 5.73 24.98
CA ASP A 90 -4.60 5.65 25.90
C ASP A 90 -5.44 4.36 25.74
N GLY A 91 -5.04 3.47 24.82
CA GLY A 91 -5.74 2.22 24.55
C GLY A 91 -6.88 2.33 23.55
N THR A 92 -7.27 3.53 23.12
CA THR A 92 -8.28 3.68 22.06
C THR A 92 -7.75 3.25 20.70
N GLU A 93 -8.60 2.54 19.96
CA GLU A 93 -8.34 2.16 18.58
C GLU A 93 -9.02 3.16 17.64
N GLN A 94 -8.36 3.47 16.52
CA GLN A 94 -8.94 4.26 15.45
C GLN A 94 -8.49 3.71 14.11
N ILE A 95 -9.29 3.94 13.08
CA ILE A 95 -8.89 3.68 11.71
C ILE A 95 -8.30 4.95 11.13
N ILE A 96 -7.18 4.78 10.43
CA ILE A 96 -6.52 5.86 9.70
C ILE A 96 -6.28 5.42 8.27
N HIS A 97 -6.36 6.37 7.35
CA HIS A 97 -5.92 6.18 5.97
C HIS A 97 -4.64 6.99 5.77
N VAL A 98 -3.59 6.35 5.28
CA VAL A 98 -2.32 7.00 4.97
C VAL A 98 -2.01 6.88 3.49
N LYS A 99 -1.44 7.93 2.94
CA LYS A 99 -0.93 7.98 1.56
C LYS A 99 0.58 8.06 1.64
N ILE A 100 1.21 6.98 1.23
CA ILE A 100 2.65 6.82 1.18
C ILE A 100 3.08 6.97 -0.27
N PHE A 101 4.23 7.60 -0.50
CA PHE A 101 4.88 7.63 -1.80
C PHE A 101 6.21 6.91 -1.72
N GLU A 102 6.33 5.88 -2.55
CA GLU A 102 7.55 5.16 -2.79
C GLU A 102 8.12 5.65 -4.13
N PRO A 103 9.15 6.52 -4.11
CA PRO A 103 9.80 6.95 -5.33
C PRO A 103 10.58 5.79 -5.98
N VAL A 104 10.82 5.87 -7.28
CA VAL A 104 11.67 4.90 -8.00
C VAL A 104 13.09 4.88 -7.44
N SER A 105 13.56 6.00 -6.93
CA SER A 105 14.84 6.12 -6.23
C SER A 105 14.71 7.22 -5.17
N GLY A 106 14.99 6.88 -3.90
CA GLY A 106 14.92 7.82 -2.78
C GLY A 106 14.27 7.20 -1.54
N PRO A 107 14.14 8.00 -0.46
CA PRO A 107 13.46 7.57 0.75
C PRO A 107 11.95 7.52 0.56
N LEU A 108 11.29 6.68 1.36
CA LEU A 108 9.84 6.64 1.48
C LEU A 108 9.32 7.96 2.06
N GLU A 109 8.17 8.43 1.57
CA GLU A 109 7.57 9.68 2.03
C GLU A 109 6.11 9.52 2.43
N LEU A 110 5.74 10.00 3.62
CA LEU A 110 4.35 10.21 3.97
C LEU A 110 3.83 11.47 3.28
N LYS A 111 2.94 11.31 2.29
CA LYS A 111 2.39 12.45 1.54
C LYS A 111 1.14 13.04 2.18
N ALA A 112 0.26 12.19 2.70
CA ALA A 112 -0.96 12.63 3.36
C ALA A 112 -1.48 11.57 4.33
N TYR A 113 -2.32 11.99 5.26
CA TYR A 113 -3.02 11.10 6.19
C TYR A 113 -4.40 11.66 6.52
N GLN A 114 -5.32 10.77 6.85
CA GLN A 114 -6.66 11.06 7.32
C GLN A 114 -6.92 10.24 8.58
N LEU A 115 -7.40 10.90 9.63
CA LEU A 115 -7.61 10.31 10.94
C LEU A 115 -9.11 10.16 11.23
N ASN A 116 -9.44 9.32 12.20
CA ASN A 116 -10.81 9.06 12.68
C ASN A 116 -11.75 8.53 11.59
N HIS A 117 -11.24 7.68 10.69
CA HIS A 117 -12.07 6.93 9.75
C HIS A 117 -12.87 5.84 10.47
N GLN A 118 -13.94 5.39 9.84
CA GLN A 118 -14.71 4.23 10.27
C GLN A 118 -14.12 2.93 9.66
N PRO A 119 -14.32 1.78 10.32
CA PRO A 119 -13.90 0.49 9.77
C PRO A 119 -14.58 0.13 8.45
N GLU A 120 -15.75 0.70 8.17
CA GLU A 120 -16.49 0.54 6.93
C GLU A 120 -16.07 1.51 5.81
N ASP A 121 -15.35 2.59 6.14
CA ASP A 121 -14.92 3.57 5.13
C ASP A 121 -14.05 2.90 4.06
N GLU A 122 -14.38 3.14 2.79
CA GLU A 122 -13.63 2.59 1.68
C GLU A 122 -12.27 3.27 1.54
N LEU A 123 -11.26 2.50 1.14
CA LEU A 123 -9.94 3.02 0.84
C LEU A 123 -9.93 3.65 -0.57
N VAL A 124 -10.31 4.91 -0.62
CA VAL A 124 -10.30 5.75 -1.83
C VAL A 124 -9.04 6.61 -1.91
N GLY A 125 -8.71 7.08 -3.12
CA GLY A 125 -7.59 8.01 -3.33
C GLY A 125 -7.89 9.41 -2.77
N PHE A 126 -6.91 10.03 -2.13
CA PHE A 126 -6.96 11.40 -1.60
C PHE A 126 -5.61 12.14 -1.76
#